data_AF-A0A151DVV5-F1
#
_entry.id   AF-A0A151DVV5-F1
#
_cell.length_a   1.000
_cell.length_b   1.000
_cell.length_c   1.000
_cell.angle_alpha   90.00
_cell.angle_beta   90.00
_cell.angle_gamma   90.00
#
_symmetry.space_group_name_H-M   'P 1'
#
loop_
_entity.id
_entity.type
_entity.pdbx_description
1 polymer ?
#
loop_
_entity_poly.entity_id
_entity_poly.type
_entity_poly.pdbx_seq_one_letter_code
_entity_poly.pdbx_strand_id
1 'polypeptide(L)'
;MSMSTPTVFGIYGDSDAGKTSLLVDLVSQFSKKGYLIATVKQTKKNISMDTKNKDTWRHHNAGASLVVFSSLCETDFLLHNNMSIGEVLRRISKYGDYDLILIEGANNPTIPKIQVGKGKKRSNTVASYIGNFKEIVTLINKELKNNSQLPQLLITVNGKVVPLTEFPRQIIIHILLGMLSSLKGVKNINEVTIHFKQ
;
A
#
# COMPACT_ATOMS: atom_id res chain seq x y z
N MET A 1 3.01 -18.56 11.36
CA MET A 1 3.60 -17.22 11.51
C MET A 1 2.51 -16.22 11.17
N SER A 2 2.21 -15.28 12.07
CA SER A 2 1.18 -14.26 11.84
C SER A 2 1.70 -13.29 10.77
N MET A 3 1.10 -13.28 9.58
CA MET A 3 1.33 -12.23 8.59
C MET A 3 1.11 -10.88 9.26
N SER A 4 2.01 -9.91 9.07
CA SER A 4 1.76 -8.54 9.48
C SER A 4 0.50 -8.05 8.75
N THR A 5 -0.48 -7.57 9.50
CA THR A 5 -1.68 -6.99 8.89
C THR A 5 -1.30 -5.65 8.25
N PRO A 6 -1.60 -5.42 6.96
CA PRO A 6 -1.28 -4.17 6.30
C PRO A 6 -1.92 -3.00 7.03
N THR A 7 -1.20 -1.88 7.14
CA THR A 7 -1.81 -0.61 7.55
C THR A 7 -2.74 -0.14 6.44
N VAL A 8 -4.00 0.17 6.75
CA VAL A 8 -5.00 0.60 5.75
C VAL A 8 -5.51 1.99 6.06
N PHE A 9 -5.42 2.90 5.09
CA PHE A 9 -6.01 4.23 5.19
C PHE A 9 -6.93 4.56 4.01
N GLY A 10 -8.06 5.18 4.33
CA GLY A 10 -8.92 5.82 3.36
C GLY A 10 -8.52 7.26 3.10
N ILE A 11 -8.68 7.75 1.87
CA ILE A 11 -8.52 9.14 1.49
C ILE A 11 -9.85 9.63 0.91
N TYR A 12 -10.40 10.70 1.49
CA TYR A 12 -11.68 11.27 1.07
C TYR A 12 -11.65 12.80 1.10
N GLY A 13 -12.61 13.43 0.43
CA GLY A 13 -12.70 14.88 0.28
C GLY A 13 -13.55 15.22 -0.94
N ASP A 14 -13.82 16.51 -1.14
CA ASP A 14 -14.62 16.98 -2.28
C ASP A 14 -13.97 16.61 -3.62
N SER A 15 -14.75 16.65 -4.70
CA SER A 15 -14.22 16.55 -6.06
C SER A 15 -13.11 17.60 -6.26
N ASP A 16 -12.04 17.21 -6.95
CA ASP A 16 -10.89 18.08 -7.25
C ASP A 16 -10.11 18.66 -6.04
N ALA A 17 -10.37 18.18 -4.83
CA ALA A 17 -9.63 18.60 -3.63
C ALA A 17 -8.14 18.20 -3.60
N GLY A 18 -7.62 17.48 -4.61
CA GLY A 18 -6.24 16.99 -4.64
C GLY A 18 -6.02 15.61 -4.00
N LYS A 19 -7.08 14.80 -3.88
CA LYS A 19 -7.01 13.43 -3.31
C LYS A 19 -6.00 12.54 -4.04
N THR A 20 -6.10 12.49 -5.36
CA THR A 20 -5.21 11.68 -6.21
C THR A 20 -3.77 12.17 -6.11
N SER A 21 -3.54 13.49 -6.09
CA SER A 21 -2.20 14.06 -5.92
C SER A 21 -1.58 13.65 -4.58
N LEU A 22 -2.31 13.81 -3.47
CA LEU A 22 -1.84 13.35 -2.16
C LEU A 22 -1.52 11.85 -2.15
N LEU A 23 -2.38 11.03 -2.77
CA LEU A 23 -2.18 9.58 -2.82
C LEU A 23 -0.90 9.23 -3.60
N VAL A 24 -0.66 9.85 -4.76
CA VAL A 24 0.57 9.67 -5.55
C VAL A 24 1.81 10.08 -4.76
N ASP A 25 1.76 11.22 -4.06
CA ASP A 25 2.88 11.70 -3.24
C ASP A 25 3.19 10.72 -2.09
N LEU A 26 2.16 10.19 -1.43
CA LEU A 26 2.31 9.18 -0.39
C LEU A 26 2.93 7.88 -0.95
N VAL A 27 2.41 7.37 -2.08
CA VAL A 27 2.95 6.17 -2.73
C VAL A 27 4.43 6.37 -3.05
N SER A 28 4.80 7.50 -3.67
CA SER A 28 6.18 7.84 -4.00
C SER A 28 7.07 7.90 -2.75
N GLN A 29 6.60 8.58 -1.70
CA GLN A 29 7.35 8.77 -0.45
C GLN A 29 7.63 7.44 0.28
N PHE A 30 6.66 6.54 0.35
CA PHE A 30 6.81 5.28 1.08
C PHE A 30 7.48 4.20 0.23
N SER A 31 7.29 4.19 -1.10
CA SER A 31 7.98 3.24 -2.00
C SER A 31 9.49 3.49 -2.00
N LYS A 32 9.92 4.76 -1.99
CA LYS A 32 11.34 5.15 -1.84
C LYS A 32 11.98 4.67 -0.52
N LYS A 33 11.15 4.33 0.48
CA LYS A 33 11.57 3.79 1.77
C LYS A 33 11.46 2.26 1.84
N GLY A 34 11.21 1.60 0.71
CA GLY A 34 11.17 0.14 0.60
C GLY A 34 9.85 -0.51 1.06
N TYR A 35 8.83 0.29 1.38
CA TYR A 35 7.51 -0.25 1.73
C TYR A 35 6.79 -0.80 0.51
N LEU A 36 6.14 -1.95 0.68
CA LEU A 36 5.24 -2.53 -0.30
C LEU A 36 3.86 -1.86 -0.17
N ILE A 37 3.39 -1.23 -1.24
CA ILE A 37 2.16 -0.43 -1.22
C ILE A 37 1.17 -0.96 -2.25
N ALA A 38 -0.09 -1.14 -1.82
CA ALA A 38 -1.22 -1.31 -2.73
C ALA A 38 -2.13 -0.09 -2.71
N THR A 39 -2.83 0.15 -3.81
CA THR A 39 -3.82 1.23 -3.91
C THR A 39 -5.16 0.68 -4.37
N VAL A 40 -6.24 1.33 -3.92
CA VAL A 40 -7.61 1.00 -4.34
C VAL A 40 -8.32 2.29 -4.68
N LYS A 41 -8.87 2.40 -5.89
CA LYS A 41 -9.77 3.50 -6.26
C LYS A 41 -11.21 3.03 -6.15
N GLN A 42 -11.94 3.56 -5.17
CA GLN A 42 -13.34 3.23 -4.94
C GLN A 42 -14.25 4.41 -5.36
N THR A 43 -15.32 4.09 -6.09
CA THR A 43 -16.34 5.07 -6.49
C THR A 43 -17.74 4.50 -6.30
N LYS A 44 -18.72 5.38 -6.05
CA LYS A 44 -20.16 5.02 -6.07
C LYS A 44 -20.79 5.18 -7.44
N LYS A 45 -20.05 5.73 -8.41
CA LYS A 45 -20.54 5.91 -9.78
C LYS A 45 -20.68 4.53 -10.43
N ASN A 46 -21.75 4.31 -11.18
CA ASN A 46 -21.95 3.09 -11.95
C ASN A 46 -21.14 3.15 -13.25
N ILE A 47 -19.82 2.99 -13.13
CA ILE A 47 -18.85 3.03 -14.24
C ILE A 47 -18.05 1.73 -14.29
N SER A 48 -17.56 1.40 -15.48
CA SER A 48 -16.69 0.25 -15.74
C SER A 48 -15.37 0.74 -16.33
N MET A 49 -14.26 0.10 -15.96
CA MET A 49 -12.98 0.24 -16.66
C MET A 49 -13.01 -0.48 -18.01
N ASP A 50 -13.72 -1.61 -18.08
CA ASP A 50 -13.91 -2.38 -19.31
C ASP A 50 -14.89 -1.66 -20.25
N THR A 51 -14.61 -1.73 -21.55
CA THR A 51 -15.35 -0.98 -22.58
C THR A 51 -16.42 -1.85 -23.23
N LYS A 52 -17.66 -1.36 -23.23
CA LYS A 52 -18.81 -2.08 -23.82
C LYS A 52 -18.54 -2.48 -25.27
N ASN A 53 -18.95 -3.70 -25.63
CA ASN A 53 -18.81 -4.32 -26.96
C ASN A 53 -17.37 -4.60 -27.42
N LYS A 54 -16.34 -4.37 -26.59
CA LYS A 54 -14.97 -4.84 -26.86
C LYS A 54 -14.78 -6.29 -26.45
N ASP A 55 -13.64 -6.89 -26.80
CA ASP A 55 -13.44 -8.34 -26.68
C ASP A 55 -13.51 -8.83 -25.23
N THR A 56 -12.85 -8.14 -24.31
CA THR A 56 -12.91 -8.43 -22.86
C THR A 56 -14.33 -8.37 -22.30
N TRP A 57 -15.10 -7.36 -22.72
CA TRP A 57 -16.51 -7.24 -22.37
C TRP A 57 -17.34 -8.38 -22.96
N ARG A 58 -17.11 -8.76 -24.22
CA ARG A 58 -17.81 -9.87 -24.88
C ARG A 58 -17.50 -11.20 -24.20
N HIS A 59 -16.26 -11.43 -23.77
CA HIS A 59 -15.88 -12.63 -23.02
C HIS A 59 -16.65 -12.73 -21.70
N HIS A 60 -16.75 -11.64 -20.95
CA HIS A 60 -17.54 -11.60 -19.71
C HIS A 60 -19.03 -11.89 -19.99
N ASN A 61 -19.64 -11.22 -20.97
CA ASN A 61 -21.06 -11.43 -21.29
C ASN A 61 -21.35 -12.84 -21.85
N ALA A 62 -20.35 -13.52 -22.40
CA ALA A 62 -20.45 -14.92 -22.79
C ALA A 62 -20.39 -15.90 -21.60
N GLY A 63 -20.16 -15.41 -20.38
CA GLY A 63 -20.19 -16.20 -19.14
C GLY A 63 -18.84 -16.44 -18.48
N ALA A 64 -17.76 -15.81 -18.94
CA ALA A 64 -16.47 -15.92 -18.26
C ALA A 64 -16.51 -15.29 -16.86
N SER A 65 -16.18 -16.06 -15.82
CA SER A 65 -16.15 -15.61 -14.43
C SER A 65 -14.92 -14.77 -14.07
N LEU A 66 -13.87 -14.87 -14.88
CA LEU A 66 -12.67 -14.05 -14.86
C LEU A 66 -12.24 -13.77 -16.30
N VAL A 67 -12.00 -12.50 -16.62
CA VAL A 67 -11.39 -12.09 -17.88
C VAL A 67 -10.02 -11.50 -17.58
N VAL A 68 -9.00 -11.91 -18.32
CA VAL A 68 -7.64 -11.35 -18.19
C VAL A 68 -7.27 -10.69 -19.51
N PHE A 69 -6.99 -9.39 -19.46
CA PHE A 69 -6.32 -8.69 -20.55
C PHE A 69 -4.81 -8.80 -20.34
N SER A 70 -4.05 -9.19 -21.36
CA SER A 70 -2.60 -9.30 -21.29
C SER A 70 -1.98 -8.73 -22.55
N SER A 71 -1.05 -7.80 -22.38
CA SER A 71 -0.36 -7.11 -23.46
C SER A 71 1.13 -6.95 -23.11
N LEU A 72 1.91 -6.44 -24.06
CA LEU A 72 3.31 -6.06 -23.80
C LEU A 72 3.43 -4.89 -22.80
N CYS A 73 2.36 -4.14 -22.55
CA CYS A 73 2.36 -2.99 -21.63
C CYS A 73 1.94 -3.39 -20.21
N GLU A 74 0.87 -4.17 -20.08
CA GLU A 74 0.26 -4.51 -18.79
C GLU A 74 -0.59 -5.78 -18.84
N THR A 75 -0.96 -6.28 -17.66
CA THR A 75 -1.90 -7.38 -17.48
C THR A 75 -2.97 -6.98 -16.46
N ASP A 76 -4.22 -6.98 -16.90
CA ASP A 76 -5.37 -6.59 -16.08
C ASP A 76 -6.29 -7.77 -15.79
N PHE A 77 -6.58 -7.98 -14.52
CA PHE A 77 -7.56 -8.95 -14.06
C PHE A 77 -8.91 -8.27 -13.89
N LEU A 78 -9.84 -8.57 -14.80
CA LEU A 78 -11.18 -7.99 -14.82
C LEU A 78 -12.14 -8.90 -14.07
N LEU A 79 -12.57 -8.44 -12.90
CA LEU A 79 -13.53 -9.11 -12.03
C LEU A 79 -14.85 -8.32 -12.07
N HIS A 80 -15.81 -8.75 -12.89
CA HIS A 80 -17.10 -8.06 -13.08
C HIS A 80 -18.13 -8.35 -11.97
N ASN A 81 -17.68 -8.41 -10.71
CA ASN A 81 -18.52 -8.58 -9.54
C ASN A 81 -18.37 -7.38 -8.60
N ASN A 82 -19.48 -6.88 -8.05
CA ASN A 82 -19.44 -5.85 -7.01
C ASN A 82 -18.96 -6.48 -5.69
N MET A 83 -17.82 -6.01 -5.18
CA MET A 83 -17.21 -6.54 -3.95
C MET A 83 -17.24 -5.50 -2.83
N SER A 84 -17.49 -5.98 -1.62
CA SER A 84 -17.23 -5.17 -0.43
C SER A 84 -15.73 -4.85 -0.33
N ILE A 85 -15.38 -3.73 0.31
CA ILE A 85 -13.97 -3.38 0.50
C ILE A 85 -13.20 -4.45 1.31
N GLY A 86 -13.88 -5.13 2.24
CA GLY A 86 -13.26 -6.23 3.00
C GLY A 86 -12.88 -7.40 2.10
N GLU A 87 -13.72 -7.72 1.11
CA GLU A 87 -13.38 -8.73 0.10
C GLU A 87 -12.23 -8.28 -0.81
N VAL A 88 -12.22 -7.00 -1.23
CA VAL A 88 -11.11 -6.44 -2.03
C VAL A 88 -9.79 -6.57 -1.27
N LEU A 89 -9.75 -6.17 0.01
CA LEU A 89 -8.56 -6.30 0.85
C LEU A 89 -8.09 -7.75 1.00
N ARG A 90 -9.03 -8.70 1.19
CA ARG A 90 -8.74 -10.13 1.23
C ARG A 90 -8.20 -10.68 -0.10
N ARG A 91 -8.56 -10.08 -1.24
CA ARG A 91 -8.00 -10.47 -2.54
C ARG A 91 -6.60 -9.89 -2.73
N ILE A 92 -6.38 -8.62 -2.33
CA ILE A 92 -5.05 -7.99 -2.36
C ILE A 92 -4.04 -8.85 -1.60
N SER A 93 -4.40 -9.34 -0.40
CA SER A 93 -3.51 -10.20 0.40
C SER A 93 -3.20 -11.56 -0.24
N LYS A 94 -3.88 -11.96 -1.32
CA LYS A 94 -3.55 -13.17 -2.08
C LYS A 94 -2.53 -12.92 -3.20
N TYR A 95 -2.37 -11.67 -3.63
CA TYR A 95 -1.41 -11.30 -4.67
C TYR A 95 -0.02 -11.00 -4.13
N GLY A 96 0.08 -10.68 -2.83
CA GLY A 96 1.36 -10.49 -2.17
C GLY A 96 1.21 -9.84 -0.81
N ASP A 97 2.37 -9.65 -0.17
CA ASP A 97 2.48 -8.91 1.07
C ASP A 97 2.48 -7.41 0.78
N TYR A 98 1.81 -6.64 1.63
CA TYR A 98 1.80 -5.19 1.55
C TYR A 98 1.93 -4.61 2.94
N ASP A 99 2.77 -3.58 3.08
CA ASP A 99 2.93 -2.84 4.33
C ASP A 99 1.82 -1.78 4.49
N LEU A 100 1.38 -1.18 3.37
CA LEU A 100 0.43 -0.08 3.34
C LEU A 100 -0.59 -0.24 2.20
N ILE A 101 -1.88 -0.05 2.50
CA ILE A 101 -2.96 0.02 1.50
C ILE A 101 -3.65 1.38 1.58
N LEU A 102 -3.64 2.12 0.47
CA LEU A 102 -4.27 3.43 0.35
C LEU A 102 -5.54 3.36 -0.51
N ILE A 103 -6.68 3.76 0.05
CA ILE A 103 -7.99 3.67 -0.61
C ILE A 103 -8.53 5.06 -0.93
N GLU A 104 -8.54 5.45 -2.21
CA GLU A 104 -9.21 6.67 -2.66
C GLU A 104 -10.74 6.46 -2.67
N GLY A 105 -11.48 7.42 -2.10
CA GLY A 105 -12.96 7.41 -2.07
C GLY A 105 -13.56 6.59 -0.91
N ALA A 106 -12.74 6.14 0.04
CA ALA A 106 -13.10 5.25 1.14
C ALA A 106 -14.39 5.65 1.90
N ASN A 107 -15.45 4.88 1.69
CA ASN A 107 -16.75 5.09 2.33
C ASN A 107 -17.02 4.16 3.52
N ASN A 108 -16.18 3.15 3.73
CA ASN A 108 -16.34 2.21 4.82
C ASN A 108 -16.22 2.92 6.20
N PRO A 109 -17.09 2.63 7.18
CA PRO A 109 -17.09 3.24 8.50
C PRO A 109 -15.99 2.71 9.46
N THR A 110 -15.36 1.57 9.18
CA THR A 110 -14.31 0.97 10.02
C THR A 110 -12.89 1.33 9.58
N ILE A 111 -12.72 1.78 8.34
CA ILE A 111 -11.40 2.14 7.79
C ILE A 111 -11.01 3.56 8.23
N PRO A 112 -9.91 3.77 8.98
CA PRO A 112 -9.47 5.10 9.36
C PRO A 112 -9.15 5.92 8.10
N LYS A 113 -9.54 7.20 8.08
CA LYS A 113 -9.46 8.01 6.87
C LYS A 113 -8.88 9.40 7.07
N ILE A 114 -8.15 9.85 6.06
CA ILE A 114 -7.58 11.19 5.94
C ILE A 114 -8.53 12.01 5.06
N GLN A 115 -9.02 13.12 5.60
CA GLN A 115 -9.78 14.11 4.85
C GLN A 115 -8.81 14.97 4.03
N VAL A 116 -9.14 15.28 2.79
CA VAL A 116 -8.44 16.23 1.95
C VAL A 116 -9.30 17.48 1.83
N GLY A 117 -8.74 18.63 2.23
CA GLY A 117 -9.46 19.88 2.32
C GLY A 117 -10.13 20.12 3.67
N LYS A 118 -11.09 21.05 3.68
CA LYS A 118 -11.83 21.49 4.87
C LYS A 118 -13.26 20.94 4.84
N GLY A 119 -14.00 21.09 5.95
CA GLY A 119 -15.42 20.73 6.03
C GLY A 119 -15.72 19.65 7.07
N LYS A 120 -16.96 19.16 7.07
CA LYS A 120 -17.45 18.24 8.10
C LYS A 120 -16.72 16.89 8.04
N LYS A 121 -16.03 16.56 9.14
CA LYS A 121 -15.35 15.28 9.30
C LYS A 121 -16.35 14.14 9.39
N ARG A 122 -16.00 13.00 8.78
CA ARG A 122 -16.65 11.70 9.02
C ARG A 122 -16.20 11.14 10.38
N SER A 123 -17.00 10.26 10.98
CA SER A 123 -16.75 9.72 12.33
C SER A 123 -15.39 9.01 12.48
N ASN A 124 -14.90 8.38 11.42
CA ASN A 124 -13.61 7.67 11.39
C ASN A 124 -12.47 8.50 10.76
N THR A 125 -12.60 9.83 10.75
CA THR A 125 -11.51 10.73 10.28
C THR A 125 -10.42 10.82 11.33
N VAL A 126 -9.20 10.45 10.95
CA VAL A 126 -8.03 10.47 11.84
C VAL A 126 -7.11 11.67 11.60
N ALA A 127 -7.18 12.28 10.42
CA ALA A 127 -6.43 13.49 10.08
C ALA A 127 -7.09 14.28 8.94
N SER A 128 -6.69 15.54 8.78
CA SER A 128 -7.08 16.39 7.66
C SER A 128 -5.84 16.94 6.97
N TYR A 129 -5.70 16.68 5.68
CA TYR A 129 -4.67 17.25 4.82
C TYR A 129 -5.16 18.59 4.23
N ILE A 130 -4.55 19.66 4.72
CA ILE A 130 -4.73 21.04 4.24
C ILE A 130 -3.41 21.62 3.73
N GLY A 131 -2.59 20.78 3.09
CA GLY A 131 -1.26 21.13 2.56
C GLY A 131 -0.08 20.70 3.44
N ASN A 132 -0.32 20.21 4.66
CA ASN A 132 0.74 19.72 5.54
C ASN A 132 1.06 18.23 5.28
N PHE A 133 1.90 17.96 4.27
CA PHE A 133 2.26 16.59 3.90
C PHE A 133 3.03 15.85 5.01
N LYS A 134 3.89 16.56 5.75
CA LYS A 134 4.72 15.99 6.82
C LYS A 134 3.89 15.39 7.95
N GLU A 135 2.77 16.00 8.28
CA GLU A 135 1.83 15.51 9.30
C GLU A 135 1.22 14.16 8.89
N ILE A 136 0.77 14.05 7.64
CA ILE A 136 0.19 12.80 7.11
C ILE A 136 1.24 11.69 7.07
N VAL A 137 2.45 12.00 6.63
CA VAL A 137 3.57 11.05 6.64
C VAL A 137 3.89 10.61 8.06
N THR A 138 3.86 11.51 9.04
CA THR A 138 4.13 11.19 10.45
C THR A 138 3.08 10.24 11.02
N LEU A 139 1.79 10.49 10.74
CA LEU A 139 0.68 9.62 11.10
C LEU A 139 0.87 8.20 10.53
N ILE A 140 1.12 8.09 9.22
CA ILE A 140 1.26 6.78 8.58
C ILE A 140 2.48 6.03 9.09
N ASN A 141 3.62 6.69 9.32
CA ASN A 141 4.80 6.04 9.92
C ASN A 141 4.52 5.53 11.33
N LYS A 142 3.72 6.25 12.12
CA LYS A 142 3.34 5.79 13.46
C LYS A 142 2.55 4.48 13.37
N GLU A 143 1.56 4.40 12.50
CA GLU A 143 0.76 3.17 12.35
C GLU A 143 1.56 2.01 11.74
N LEU A 144 2.45 2.28 10.76
CA LEU A 144 3.35 1.26 10.22
C LEU A 144 4.25 0.65 11.30
N LYS A 145 4.78 1.48 12.22
CA LYS A 145 5.57 1.00 13.36
C LYS A 145 4.74 0.21 14.37
N ASN A 146 3.49 0.59 14.60
CA ASN A 146 2.60 -0.15 15.51
C ASN A 146 2.25 -1.54 14.96
N ASN A 147 2.13 -1.67 13.64
CA ASN A 147 1.73 -2.91 12.97
C ASN A 147 2.90 -3.84 12.60
N SER A 148 4.15 -3.41 12.77
CA SER A 148 5.36 -4.22 12.50
C SER A 148 6.22 -4.35 13.75
N GLN A 149 6.51 -5.59 14.15
CA GLN A 149 7.52 -5.86 15.19
C GLN A 149 8.95 -5.93 14.63
N LEU A 150 9.09 -6.06 13.31
CA LEU A 150 10.39 -6.12 12.65
C LEU A 150 10.94 -4.72 12.39
N PRO A 151 12.27 -4.52 12.53
CA PRO A 151 12.95 -3.32 12.05
C PRO A 151 12.67 -3.04 10.58
N GLN A 152 12.70 -1.77 10.20
CA GLN A 152 12.64 -1.39 8.79
C GLN A 152 13.95 -1.81 8.09
N LEU A 153 13.84 -2.47 6.94
CA LEU A 153 14.96 -2.83 6.09
C LEU A 153 14.83 -2.13 4.74
N LEU A 154 15.85 -1.34 4.39
CA LEU A 154 15.98 -0.72 3.08
C LEU A 154 17.22 -1.31 2.39
N ILE A 155 17.02 -1.98 1.26
CA ILE A 155 18.11 -2.48 0.41
C ILE A 155 18.19 -1.63 -0.84
N THR A 156 19.40 -1.18 -1.17
CA THR A 156 19.71 -0.54 -2.44
C THR A 156 20.74 -1.35 -3.22
N VAL A 157 20.46 -1.56 -4.51
CA VAL A 157 21.38 -2.23 -5.45
C VAL A 157 21.62 -1.26 -6.60
N ASN A 158 22.88 -0.89 -6.84
CA ASN A 158 23.27 0.10 -7.86
C ASN A 158 22.48 1.43 -7.73
N GLY A 159 22.27 1.89 -6.50
CA GLY A 159 21.52 3.10 -6.19
C GLY A 159 19.99 3.00 -6.31
N LYS A 160 19.45 1.83 -6.66
CA LYS A 160 18.00 1.59 -6.76
C LYS A 160 17.48 0.82 -5.56
N VAL A 161 16.37 1.25 -4.99
CA VAL A 161 15.68 0.54 -3.90
C VAL A 161 15.12 -0.78 -4.43
N VAL A 162 15.41 -1.86 -3.71
CA VAL A 162 14.86 -3.20 -3.98
C VAL A 162 13.79 -3.50 -2.93
N PRO A 163 12.50 -3.50 -3.31
CA PRO A 163 11.44 -3.87 -2.38
C PRO A 163 11.53 -5.37 -2.05
N LEU A 164 11.24 -5.71 -0.79
CA LEU A 164 11.30 -7.10 -0.30
C LEU A 164 9.95 -7.54 0.23
N THR A 165 9.51 -8.72 -0.19
CA THR A 165 8.40 -9.48 0.43
C THR A 165 8.78 -9.89 1.85
N GLU A 166 7.79 -10.41 2.61
CA GLU A 166 7.99 -10.71 4.03
C GLU A 166 9.13 -11.71 4.25
N PHE A 167 9.17 -12.80 3.48
CA PHE A 167 10.13 -13.88 3.69
C PHE A 167 11.61 -13.48 3.51
N PRO A 168 12.06 -12.89 2.37
CA PRO A 168 13.43 -12.43 2.23
C PRO A 168 13.79 -11.34 3.25
N ARG A 169 12.85 -10.43 3.55
CA ARG A 169 13.04 -9.37 4.54
C ARG A 169 13.34 -9.97 5.92
N GLN A 170 12.56 -10.95 6.35
CA GLN A 170 12.76 -11.64 7.62
C GLN A 170 14.13 -12.32 7.68
N ILE A 171 14.50 -13.09 6.66
CA ILE A 171 15.79 -13.80 6.66
C ILE A 171 16.94 -12.82 6.83
N ILE A 172 16.96 -11.74 6.05
CA ILE A 172 18.04 -10.76 6.09
C ILE A 172 18.11 -10.08 7.46
N ILE A 173 16.97 -9.61 8.00
CA ILE A 173 16.93 -8.97 9.31
C ILE A 173 17.48 -9.90 10.40
N HIS A 174 17.00 -11.14 10.46
CA HIS A 174 17.40 -12.06 11.54
C HIS A 174 18.88 -12.46 11.43
N ILE A 175 19.39 -12.67 10.21
CA ILE A 175 20.82 -12.94 9.99
C ILE A 175 21.65 -11.74 10.45
N LEU A 176 21.29 -10.52 10.03
CA LEU A 176 22.04 -9.32 10.40
C LEU A 176 22.03 -9.08 11.90
N LEU A 177 20.87 -9.16 12.55
CA LEU A 177 20.78 -9.00 14.00
C LEU A 177 21.58 -10.09 14.73
N GLY A 178 21.53 -11.34 14.26
CA GLY A 178 22.34 -12.43 14.77
C GLY A 178 23.83 -12.14 14.69
N MET A 179 24.33 -11.77 13.51
CA MET A 179 25.73 -11.42 13.29
C MET A 179 26.17 -10.26 14.17
N LEU A 180 25.42 -9.16 14.18
CA LEU A 180 25.76 -7.95 14.92
C LEU A 180 25.75 -8.16 16.43
N SER A 181 24.85 -9.00 16.95
CA SER A 181 24.79 -9.34 18.37
C SER A 181 26.05 -10.06 18.88
N SER A 182 26.77 -10.73 17.99
CA SER A 182 28.03 -11.41 18.33
C SER A 182 29.26 -10.50 18.31
N LEU A 183 29.13 -9.28 17.78
CA LEU A 183 30.26 -8.37 17.63
C LEU A 183 30.65 -7.72 18.96
N LYS A 184 31.95 -7.76 19.27
CA LYS A 184 32.50 -7.12 20.47
C LYS A 184 32.24 -5.61 20.45
N GLY A 185 31.64 -5.11 21.52
CA GLY A 185 31.38 -3.67 21.70
C GLY A 185 30.04 -3.17 21.14
N VAL A 186 29.27 -4.01 20.45
CA VAL A 186 27.93 -3.66 19.97
C VAL A 186 26.92 -3.94 21.07
N LYS A 187 26.22 -2.90 21.55
CA LYS A 187 25.10 -2.99 22.49
C LYS A 187 23.97 -2.10 21.99
N ASN A 188 22.72 -2.55 22.09
CA ASN A 188 21.51 -1.79 21.73
C ASN A 188 21.56 -1.24 20.29
N ILE A 189 21.23 -2.09 19.32
CA ILE A 189 21.24 -1.75 17.89
C ILE A 189 20.00 -0.91 17.55
N ASN A 190 20.20 0.38 17.29
CA ASN A 190 19.13 1.30 16.85
C ASN A 190 19.10 1.47 15.32
N GLU A 191 20.27 1.47 14.69
CA GLU A 191 20.45 1.64 13.24
C GLU A 191 21.71 0.88 12.81
N VAL A 192 21.67 0.33 11.59
CA VAL A 192 22.81 -0.36 10.98
C VAL A 192 22.89 0.07 9.53
N THR A 193 24.08 0.51 9.12
CA THR A 193 24.39 0.78 7.72
C THR A 193 25.51 -0.15 7.29
N ILE A 194 25.27 -0.91 6.21
CA ILE A 194 26.25 -1.84 5.65
C ILE A 194 26.64 -1.31 4.27
N HIS A 195 27.94 -1.07 4.09
CA HIS A 195 28.50 -0.68 2.80
C HIS A 195 29.36 -1.83 2.27
N PHE A 196 29.05 -2.29 1.07
CA PHE A 196 29.89 -3.24 0.34
C PHE A 196 30.40 -2.55 -0.93
N LYS A 197 31.72 -2.54 -1.11
CA LYS A 197 32.39 -2.00 -2.30
C LYS A 197 33.20 -3.13 -2.93
N GLN A 198 32.89 -3.44 -4.18
CA GLN A 198 33.65 -4.37 -5.00
C GLN A 198 34.82 -3.65 -5.67
#